data_AF-A0A3D3FB35-F1
#
_entry.id   AF-A0A3D3FB35-F1
#
_cell.length_a   1.000
_cell.length_b   1.000
_cell.length_c   1.000
_cell.angle_alpha   90.00
_cell.angle_beta   90.00
_cell.angle_gamma   90.00
#
_symmetry.space_group_name_H-M   'P 1'
#
loop_
_entity.id
_entity.type
_entity.pdbx_description
1 polymer ?
#
loop_
_entity_poly.entity_id
_entity_poly.type
_entity_poly.pdbx_seq_one_letter_code
_entity_poly.pdbx_strand_id
1 'polypeptide(L)'
;SENTFLIGYVIFDKIAGKAEVDVVKEADKTLKEKISSGELQLPKGVSYTFAGNYEQQQRAASRLLILIPICLILILVILYFQFKTVTASLIHFSGVFVAFAGGFILLWLYGEPWFLNFSISDINIRELFQMRPVNLSIAVWVGFIALFGISTSDGVLMGSFIHDTFLERNPQTKEEIREAVV
;
A
#
# COMPACT_ATOMS: atom_id res chain seq x y z
N SER A 1 18.03 27.57 -18.41
CA SER A 1 17.39 28.77 -17.86
C SER A 1 15.92 28.52 -17.69
N GLU A 2 15.45 28.31 -16.46
CA GLU A 2 14.04 28.59 -16.15
C GLU A 2 13.93 30.10 -15.92
N ASN A 3 13.18 30.80 -16.77
CA ASN A 3 12.77 32.21 -16.59
C ASN A 3 13.87 33.27 -16.37
N THR A 4 15.04 33.13 -17.01
CA THR A 4 16.07 34.22 -17.09
C THR A 4 16.77 34.57 -15.77
N PHE A 5 16.55 33.82 -14.69
CA PHE A 5 17.32 33.95 -13.44
C PHE A 5 18.63 33.17 -13.49
N LEU A 6 19.66 33.69 -12.81
CA LEU A 6 20.92 33.00 -12.62
C LEU A 6 20.73 31.89 -11.57
N ILE A 7 21.07 30.66 -11.93
CA ILE A 7 20.81 29.46 -11.12
C ILE A 7 22.12 28.83 -10.65
N GLY A 8 22.17 28.45 -9.37
CA GLY A 8 23.23 27.65 -8.77
C GLY A 8 22.67 26.32 -8.29
N TYR A 9 23.40 25.23 -8.49
CA TYR A 9 22.99 23.90 -8.05
C TYR A 9 23.85 23.44 -6.88
N VAL A 10 23.19 22.92 -5.85
CA VAL A 10 23.82 22.17 -4.76
C VAL A 10 23.21 20.79 -4.78
N ILE A 11 24.03 19.77 -5.03
CA ILE A 11 23.57 18.39 -5.13
C ILE A 11 23.69 17.76 -3.75
N PHE A 12 22.60 17.17 -3.28
CA PHE A 12 22.54 16.37 -2.06
C PHE A 12 22.25 14.92 -2.43
N ASP A 13 22.85 13.99 -1.68
CA ASP A 13 22.50 12.57 -1.74
C ASP A 13 21.76 12.16 -0.46
N LYS A 14 20.92 11.14 -0.57
CA LYS A 14 20.17 10.62 0.56
C LYS A 14 21.06 9.77 1.45
N ILE A 15 20.80 9.82 2.75
CA ILE A 15 21.45 8.93 3.71
C ILE A 15 20.91 7.50 3.52
N ALA A 16 21.78 6.50 3.65
CA ALA A 16 21.37 5.09 3.60
C ALA A 16 20.27 4.81 4.63
N GLY A 17 19.20 4.14 4.20
CA GLY A 17 18.04 3.80 5.06
C GLY A 17 17.00 4.90 5.23
N LYS A 18 17.22 6.14 4.76
CA LYS A 18 16.19 7.19 4.74
C LYS A 18 15.55 7.34 3.35
N ALA A 19 14.25 7.62 3.30
CA ALA A 19 13.54 7.92 2.06
C ALA A 19 13.90 9.33 1.56
N GLU A 20 14.00 9.49 0.24
CA GLU A 20 14.39 10.75 -0.40
C GLU A 20 13.46 11.92 -0.01
N VAL A 21 12.15 11.67 0.00
CA VAL A 21 11.14 12.66 0.40
C VAL A 21 11.33 13.12 1.85
N ASP A 22 11.72 12.23 2.75
CA ASP A 22 11.91 12.57 4.16
C ASP A 22 13.17 13.40 4.36
N VAL A 23 14.25 13.08 3.64
CA VAL A 23 15.49 13.86 3.65
C VAL A 23 15.23 15.28 3.14
N VAL A 24 14.47 15.43 2.06
CA VAL A 24 14.12 16.76 1.52
C VAL A 24 13.27 17.56 2.50
N LYS A 25 12.27 16.94 3.14
CA LYS A 25 11.44 17.60 4.17
C LYS A 25 12.25 18.02 5.39
N GLU A 26 13.16 17.17 5.84
CA GLU A 26 14.06 17.45 6.97
C GLU A 26 14.99 18.62 6.62
N ALA A 27 15.60 18.59 5.43
CA ALA A 27 16.46 19.67 4.95
C ALA A 27 15.70 21.00 4.81
N ASP A 28 14.51 20.99 4.21
CA ASP A 28 13.65 22.19 4.09
C ASP A 28 13.29 22.76 5.46
N LYS A 29 12.93 21.91 6.41
CA LYS A 29 12.64 22.31 7.80
C LYS A 29 13.87 22.94 8.45
N THR A 30 15.03 22.30 8.38
CA THR A 30 16.28 22.82 8.96
C THR A 30 16.71 24.14 8.31
N LEU A 31 16.56 24.29 6.99
CA LEU A 31 16.87 25.55 6.31
C LEU A 31 15.94 26.67 6.78
N LYS A 32 14.64 26.41 6.88
CA LYS A 32 13.67 27.39 7.40
C LYS A 32 13.98 27.81 8.83
N GLU A 33 14.32 26.86 9.69
CA GLU A 33 14.71 27.13 11.08
C GLU A 33 15.95 28.02 11.14
N LYS A 34 17.02 27.70 10.40
CA LYS A 34 18.25 28.49 10.36
C LYS A 34 18.07 29.87 9.73
N ILE A 35 17.14 30.01 8.78
CA ILE A 35 16.78 31.31 8.22
C ILE A 35 16.05 32.15 9.26
N SER A 36 15.11 31.54 10.00
CA SER A 36 14.35 32.23 11.03
C SER A 36 15.18 32.62 12.26
N SER A 37 16.20 31.83 12.61
CA SER A 37 17.13 32.13 13.72
C SER A 37 18.19 33.16 13.34
N GLY A 38 18.31 33.51 12.05
CA GLY A 38 19.31 34.45 11.55
C GLY A 38 20.71 33.85 11.35
N GLU A 39 20.90 32.55 11.63
CA GLU A 39 22.15 31.81 11.34
C GLU A 39 22.41 31.71 9.84
N LEU A 40 21.36 31.61 9.04
CA LEU A 40 21.43 31.55 7.58
C LEU A 40 20.70 32.73 6.96
N GLN A 41 21.44 33.71 6.44
CA GLN A 41 20.85 34.88 5.80
C GLN A 41 20.73 34.66 4.29
N LEU A 42 19.50 34.64 3.78
CA LEU A 42 19.23 34.58 2.35
C LEU A 42 19.25 36.01 1.77
N PRO A 43 20.16 36.36 0.83
CA PRO A 43 20.21 37.69 0.25
C PRO A 43 18.90 38.06 -0.47
N LYS A 44 18.56 39.35 -0.47
CA LYS A 44 17.37 39.84 -1.17
C LYS A 44 17.47 39.51 -2.67
N GLY A 45 16.43 38.89 -3.22
CA GLY A 45 16.37 38.49 -4.63
C GLY A 45 16.85 37.06 -4.91
N VAL A 46 17.29 36.32 -3.89
CA VAL A 46 17.64 34.89 -4.01
C VAL A 46 16.48 34.05 -3.47
N SER A 47 16.08 33.04 -4.23
CA SER A 47 15.18 31.97 -3.78
C SER A 47 15.87 30.62 -3.92
N TYR A 48 15.44 29.64 -3.13
CA TYR A 48 15.85 28.26 -3.30
C TYR A 48 14.60 27.40 -3.51
N THR A 49 14.76 26.33 -4.27
CA THR A 49 13.77 25.28 -4.40
C THR A 49 14.49 23.94 -4.44
N PHE A 50 13.90 22.93 -3.82
CA PHE A 50 14.38 21.56 -3.99
C PHE A 50 13.82 21.02 -5.29
N ALA A 51 14.70 20.50 -6.16
CA ALA A 51 14.31 19.85 -7.41
C ALA A 51 14.84 18.40 -7.41
N GLY A 52 14.06 17.47 -7.95
CA GLY A 52 14.46 16.06 -8.02
C GLY A 52 13.31 15.07 -8.13
N ASN A 53 13.62 13.78 -7.94
CA ASN A 53 12.65 12.70 -8.04
C ASN A 53 11.63 12.71 -6.89
N TYR A 54 11.98 13.30 -5.75
CA TYR A 54 11.08 13.46 -4.60
C TYR A 54 9.72 14.07 -4.98
N GLU A 55 9.68 15.01 -5.93
CA GLU A 55 8.41 15.63 -6.34
C GLU A 55 7.48 14.63 -7.02
N GLN A 56 8.04 13.77 -7.88
CA GLN A 56 7.26 12.73 -8.56
C GLN A 56 6.78 11.68 -7.54
N GLN A 57 7.64 11.31 -6.58
CA GLN A 57 7.27 10.42 -5.49
C GLN A 57 6.15 11.01 -4.63
N GLN A 58 6.22 12.30 -4.28
CA GLN A 58 5.20 12.99 -3.49
C GLN A 58 3.88 13.12 -4.26
N ARG A 59 3.92 13.52 -5.54
CA ARG A 59 2.73 13.57 -6.40
C ARG A 59 2.04 12.21 -6.50
N ALA A 60 2.82 11.15 -6.69
CA ALA A 60 2.28 9.80 -6.79
C ALA A 60 1.70 9.31 -5.45
N ALA A 61 2.36 9.59 -4.32
CA ALA A 61 1.82 9.30 -2.99
C ALA A 61 0.49 10.03 -2.72
N SER A 62 0.40 11.32 -3.07
CA SER A 62 -0.85 12.09 -2.92
C SER A 62 -1.98 11.54 -3.78
N ARG A 63 -1.70 11.10 -5.01
CA ARG A 63 -2.70 10.44 -5.86
C ARG A 63 -3.17 9.12 -5.24
N LEU A 64 -2.25 8.32 -4.72
CA LEU A 64 -2.58 7.04 -4.10
C LEU A 64 -3.50 7.20 -2.88
N LEU A 65 -3.29 8.24 -2.06
CA LEU A 65 -4.15 8.56 -0.92
C LEU A 65 -5.61 8.83 -1.33
N ILE A 66 -5.83 9.31 -2.55
CA ILE A 66 -7.18 9.52 -3.12
C ILE A 66 -7.69 8.24 -3.80
N LEU A 67 -6.81 7.49 -4.48
CA LEU A 67 -7.18 6.28 -5.20
C LEU A 67 -7.63 5.15 -4.27
N ILE A 68 -6.90 4.91 -3.16
CA ILE A 68 -7.23 3.84 -2.20
C ILE A 68 -8.71 3.93 -1.72
N PRO A 69 -9.18 5.07 -1.16
CA PRO A 69 -10.57 5.15 -0.70
C PRO A 69 -11.58 5.05 -1.85
N ILE A 70 -11.28 5.60 -3.02
CA ILE A 70 -12.16 5.47 -4.20
C ILE A 70 -12.31 4.00 -4.58
N CYS A 71 -11.22 3.24 -4.63
CA CYS A 71 -11.27 1.80 -4.91
C CYS A 71 -12.11 1.06 -3.86
N LEU A 72 -11.85 1.28 -2.57
CA LEU A 72 -12.61 0.62 -1.50
C LEU A 72 -14.12 0.90 -1.58
N ILE A 73 -14.50 2.15 -1.86
CA ILE A 73 -15.92 2.52 -2.07
C ILE A 73 -16.48 1.82 -3.31
N LEU A 74 -15.76 1.86 -4.43
CA LEU A 74 -16.20 1.21 -5.66
C LEU A 74 -16.48 -0.27 -5.44
N ILE A 75 -15.61 -0.95 -4.69
CA ILE A 75 -15.81 -2.36 -4.40
C ILE A 75 -17.02 -2.58 -3.49
N LEU A 76 -17.18 -1.77 -2.44
CA LEU A 76 -18.38 -1.87 -1.60
C LEU A 76 -19.66 -1.68 -2.41
N VAL A 77 -19.67 -0.78 -3.39
CA VAL A 77 -20.80 -0.57 -4.32
C VAL A 77 -21.03 -1.80 -5.20
N ILE A 78 -19.97 -2.40 -5.77
CA ILE A 78 -20.07 -3.62 -6.57
C ILE A 78 -20.63 -4.77 -5.72
N LEU A 79 -20.14 -4.95 -4.49
CA LEU A 79 -20.66 -5.95 -3.54
C LEU A 79 -22.13 -5.72 -3.21
N TYR A 80 -22.53 -4.46 -3.00
CA TYR A 80 -23.92 -4.11 -2.78
C TYR A 80 -24.82 -4.47 -3.97
N PHE A 81 -24.38 -4.23 -5.19
CA PHE A 81 -25.14 -4.63 -6.38
C PHE A 81 -25.24 -6.14 -6.55
N GLN A 82 -24.21 -6.88 -6.14
CA GLN A 82 -24.21 -8.33 -6.19
C GLN A 82 -25.22 -8.94 -5.21
N PHE A 83 -25.12 -8.58 -3.92
CA PHE A 83 -25.92 -9.22 -2.86
C PHE A 83 -27.23 -8.50 -2.55
N LYS A 84 -27.40 -7.25 -3.01
CA LYS A 84 -28.56 -6.38 -2.74
C LYS A 84 -28.89 -6.20 -1.25
N THR A 85 -27.94 -6.47 -0.36
CA THR A 85 -28.07 -6.27 1.08
C THR A 85 -26.78 -5.68 1.65
N VAL A 86 -26.93 -4.68 2.51
CA VAL A 86 -25.79 -4.01 3.17
C VAL A 86 -25.04 -4.97 4.09
N THR A 87 -25.76 -5.84 4.79
CA THR A 87 -25.14 -6.77 5.76
C THR A 87 -24.24 -7.79 5.09
N ALA A 88 -24.70 -8.49 4.04
CA ALA A 88 -23.84 -9.42 3.33
C ALA A 88 -22.67 -8.70 2.65
N SER A 89 -22.92 -7.52 2.08
CA SER A 89 -21.86 -6.70 1.46
C SER A 89 -20.76 -6.34 2.46
N LEU A 90 -21.10 -5.95 3.68
CA LEU A 90 -20.13 -5.64 4.73
C LEU A 90 -19.40 -6.88 5.25
N ILE A 91 -20.08 -8.02 5.36
CA ILE A 91 -19.45 -9.30 5.72
C ILE A 91 -18.38 -9.65 4.68
N HIS A 92 -18.70 -9.60 3.39
CA HIS A 92 -17.72 -9.87 2.34
C HIS A 92 -16.63 -8.80 2.28
N PHE A 93 -17.00 -7.52 2.43
CA PHE A 93 -16.04 -6.42 2.49
C PHE A 93 -15.10 -6.53 3.70
N SER A 94 -15.48 -7.19 4.80
CA SER A 94 -14.57 -7.40 5.93
C SER A 94 -13.34 -8.24 5.54
N GLY A 95 -13.47 -9.13 4.54
CA GLY A 95 -12.36 -9.94 4.00
C GLY A 95 -11.21 -9.10 3.45
N VAL A 96 -11.49 -7.86 3.02
CA VAL A 96 -10.51 -6.86 2.60
C VAL A 96 -9.48 -6.57 3.68
N PHE A 97 -9.96 -6.32 4.91
CA PHE A 97 -9.09 -5.99 6.03
C PHE A 97 -8.24 -7.18 6.42
N VAL A 98 -8.80 -8.39 6.34
CA VAL A 98 -8.09 -9.65 6.57
C VAL A 98 -6.98 -9.83 5.52
N ALA A 99 -7.27 -9.60 4.24
CA ALA A 99 -6.28 -9.67 3.16
C ALA A 99 -5.15 -8.64 3.35
N PHE A 100 -5.47 -7.40 3.75
CA PHE A 100 -4.46 -6.40 4.09
C PHE A 100 -3.56 -6.87 5.23
N ALA A 101 -4.15 -7.37 6.31
CA ALA A 101 -3.41 -7.85 7.46
C ALA A 101 -2.44 -8.97 7.04
N GLY A 102 -2.90 -9.95 6.27
CA GLY A 102 -2.06 -11.04 5.76
C GLY A 102 -0.87 -10.55 4.94
N GLY A 103 -1.10 -9.60 4.01
CA GLY A 103 -0.01 -9.05 3.20
C GLY A 103 0.99 -8.21 4.00
N PHE A 104 0.53 -7.40 4.96
CA PHE A 104 1.44 -6.65 5.83
C PHE A 104 2.23 -7.54 6.77
N ILE A 105 1.61 -8.61 7.31
CA ILE A 105 2.30 -9.63 8.10
C ILE A 105 3.40 -10.27 7.26
N LEU A 106 3.12 -10.64 6.00
CA LEU A 106 4.13 -11.24 5.13
C LEU A 106 5.28 -10.27 4.79
N LEU A 107 4.98 -9.00 4.50
CA LEU A 107 6.00 -7.97 4.27
C LEU A 107 6.88 -7.76 5.50
N TRP A 108 6.28 -7.79 6.69
CA TRP A 108 7.02 -7.72 7.95
C TRP A 108 7.92 -8.94 8.13
N LEU A 109 7.39 -10.15 7.92
CA LEU A 109 8.15 -11.40 7.97
C LEU A 109 9.34 -11.40 6.99
N TYR A 110 9.19 -10.84 5.79
CA TYR A 110 10.29 -10.68 4.83
C TYR A 110 11.47 -9.87 5.38
N GLY A 111 11.20 -8.91 6.26
CA GLY A 111 12.22 -8.12 6.95
C GLY A 111 12.97 -8.89 8.04
N GLU A 112 12.36 -9.93 8.61
CA GLU A 112 12.88 -10.64 9.76
C GLU A 112 13.97 -11.67 9.37
N PRO A 113 15.18 -11.66 9.99
CA PRO A 113 16.29 -12.53 9.60
C PRO A 113 16.05 -14.03 9.77
N TRP A 114 15.13 -14.42 10.65
CA TRP A 114 14.79 -15.81 10.93
C TRP A 114 13.74 -16.38 9.97
N PHE A 115 12.96 -15.53 9.32
CA PHE A 115 11.90 -15.96 8.42
C PHE A 115 12.48 -16.61 7.16
N LEU A 116 12.03 -17.84 6.88
CA LEU A 116 12.49 -18.69 5.78
C LEU A 116 14.01 -18.88 5.70
N ASN A 117 14.70 -18.73 6.83
CA ASN A 117 16.13 -18.92 6.93
C ASN A 117 16.48 -20.38 7.24
N PHE A 118 16.26 -21.25 6.24
CA PHE A 118 16.70 -22.64 6.26
C PHE A 118 17.24 -23.03 4.89
N SER A 119 18.07 -24.07 4.87
CA SER A 119 18.70 -24.57 3.66
C SER A 119 18.11 -25.91 3.25
N ILE A 120 17.88 -26.10 1.96
CA ILE A 120 17.57 -27.41 1.38
C ILE A 120 18.77 -27.81 0.52
N SER A 121 19.42 -28.92 0.86
CA SER A 121 20.75 -29.26 0.35
C SER A 121 21.73 -28.11 0.66
N ASP A 122 22.22 -27.42 -0.36
CA ASP A 122 23.21 -26.34 -0.24
C ASP A 122 22.63 -24.97 -0.62
N ILE A 123 21.31 -24.87 -0.81
CA ILE A 123 20.64 -23.63 -1.22
C ILE A 123 19.82 -23.09 -0.05
N ASN A 124 20.15 -21.88 0.39
CA ASN A 124 19.36 -21.16 1.37
C ASN A 124 18.09 -20.58 0.71
N ILE A 125 16.92 -20.86 1.30
CA ILE A 125 15.64 -20.42 0.74
C ILE A 125 15.49 -18.90 0.76
N ARG A 126 15.99 -18.24 1.82
CA ARG A 126 15.95 -16.79 1.94
C ARG A 126 16.75 -16.11 0.83
N GLU A 127 17.92 -16.67 0.50
CA GLU A 127 18.77 -16.19 -0.60
C GLU A 127 18.14 -16.47 -1.97
N LEU A 128 17.57 -17.66 -2.15
CA LEU A 128 16.88 -18.06 -3.38
C LEU A 128 15.75 -17.08 -3.74
N PHE A 129 14.95 -16.68 -2.75
CA PHE A 129 13.86 -15.71 -2.93
C PHE A 129 14.29 -14.24 -2.77
N GLN A 130 15.59 -13.97 -2.61
CA GLN A 130 16.15 -12.62 -2.46
C GLN A 130 15.45 -11.80 -1.36
N MET A 131 15.13 -12.43 -0.22
CA MET A 131 14.34 -11.77 0.83
C MET A 131 15.14 -10.68 1.53
N ARG A 132 14.64 -9.46 1.43
CA ARG A 132 15.21 -8.25 2.03
C ARG A 132 14.09 -7.39 2.59
N PRO A 133 14.40 -6.48 3.54
CA PRO A 133 13.45 -5.48 3.99
C PRO A 133 12.85 -4.73 2.80
N VAL A 134 11.53 -4.78 2.66
CA VAL A 134 10.80 -4.14 1.57
C VAL A 134 10.36 -2.76 2.03
N ASN A 135 10.76 -1.72 1.29
CA ASN A 135 10.22 -0.39 1.50
C ASN A 135 8.78 -0.33 0.99
N LEU A 136 7.89 0.26 1.78
CA LEU A 136 6.50 0.50 1.38
C LEU A 136 6.47 1.56 0.27
N SER A 137 6.53 1.09 -0.98
CA SER A 137 6.51 1.92 -2.17
C SER A 137 5.12 1.96 -2.80
N ILE A 138 4.93 2.88 -3.76
CA ILE A 138 3.70 2.97 -4.55
C ILE A 138 3.40 1.64 -5.25
N ALA A 139 4.43 0.94 -5.75
CA ALA A 139 4.25 -0.35 -6.41
C ALA A 139 3.68 -1.41 -5.47
N VAL A 140 4.14 -1.43 -4.21
CA VAL A 140 3.59 -2.33 -3.18
C VAL A 140 2.10 -2.07 -2.99
N TRP A 141 1.71 -0.80 -2.83
CA TRP A 141 0.30 -0.43 -2.68
C TRP A 141 -0.57 -0.78 -3.89
N VAL A 142 -0.07 -0.59 -5.11
CA VAL A 142 -0.76 -1.03 -6.33
C VAL A 142 -0.96 -2.55 -6.33
N GLY A 143 0.05 -3.31 -5.89
CA GLY A 143 -0.05 -4.76 -5.72
C GLY A 143 -1.14 -5.17 -4.73
N PHE A 144 -1.25 -4.47 -3.59
CA PHE A 144 -2.34 -4.72 -2.62
C PHE A 144 -3.72 -4.46 -3.22
N ILE A 145 -3.88 -3.37 -3.99
CA ILE A 145 -5.16 -3.05 -4.66
C ILE A 145 -5.51 -4.12 -5.71
N ALA A 146 -4.51 -4.64 -6.44
CA ALA A 146 -4.74 -5.73 -7.39
C ALA A 146 -5.14 -7.04 -6.69
N LEU A 147 -4.43 -7.42 -5.62
CA LEU A 147 -4.72 -8.62 -4.83
C LEU A 147 -6.13 -8.56 -4.22
N PHE A 148 -6.52 -7.38 -3.73
CA PHE A 148 -7.86 -7.11 -3.25
C PHE A 148 -8.93 -7.47 -4.29
N GLY A 149 -8.72 -7.04 -5.54
CA GLY A 149 -9.72 -7.22 -6.60
C GLY A 149 -9.98 -8.69 -6.85
N ILE A 150 -8.90 -9.47 -6.87
CA ILE A 150 -8.93 -10.93 -7.00
C ILE A 150 -9.60 -11.56 -5.79
N SER A 151 -9.16 -11.24 -4.57
CA SER A 151 -9.72 -11.82 -3.34
C SER A 151 -11.21 -11.53 -3.17
N THR A 152 -11.67 -10.34 -3.56
CA THR A 152 -13.09 -9.99 -3.50
C THR A 152 -13.88 -10.77 -4.54
N SER A 153 -13.35 -10.96 -5.75
CA SER A 153 -13.99 -11.77 -6.79
C SER A 153 -14.24 -13.20 -6.30
N ASP A 154 -13.24 -13.82 -5.66
CA ASP A 154 -13.37 -15.17 -5.12
C ASP A 154 -14.37 -15.23 -3.96
N GLY A 155 -14.33 -14.23 -3.06
CA GLY A 155 -15.28 -14.11 -1.96
C GLY A 155 -16.73 -13.93 -2.44
N VAL A 156 -16.94 -13.18 -3.53
CA VAL A 156 -18.23 -13.02 -4.19
C VAL A 156 -18.70 -14.34 -4.79
N LEU A 157 -17.82 -15.05 -5.52
CA LEU A 157 -18.15 -16.32 -6.15
C LEU A 157 -18.62 -17.35 -5.10
N MET A 158 -17.84 -17.52 -4.01
CA MET A 158 -18.21 -18.42 -2.94
C MET A 158 -19.47 -17.97 -2.20
N GLY A 159 -19.63 -16.66 -1.97
CA GLY A 159 -20.83 -16.11 -1.34
C GLY A 159 -22.09 -16.35 -2.15
N SER A 160 -22.03 -16.13 -3.47
CA SER A 160 -23.13 -16.42 -4.39
C SER A 160 -23.41 -17.92 -4.48
N PHE A 161 -22.39 -18.77 -4.58
CA PHE A 161 -22.57 -20.22 -4.58
C PHE A 161 -23.31 -20.72 -3.32
N ILE A 162 -22.88 -20.26 -2.14
CA ILE A 162 -23.54 -20.62 -0.87
C ILE A 162 -24.99 -20.08 -0.85
N HIS A 163 -25.19 -18.84 -1.30
CA HIS A 163 -26.52 -18.22 -1.35
C HIS A 163 -27.48 -19.01 -2.25
N ASP A 164 -27.06 -19.33 -3.46
CA ASP A 164 -27.85 -20.09 -4.44
C ASP A 164 -28.16 -21.49 -3.91
N THR A 165 -27.18 -22.15 -3.29
CA THR A 165 -27.36 -23.50 -2.72
C THR A 165 -28.34 -23.50 -1.55
N PHE A 166 -28.33 -22.45 -0.72
CA PHE A 166 -29.29 -22.29 0.38
C PHE A 166 -30.72 -22.04 -0.13
N LEU A 167 -30.87 -21.33 -1.25
CA LEU A 167 -32.17 -21.12 -1.89
C LEU A 167 -32.74 -22.42 -2.48
N GLU A 168 -31.89 -23.26 -3.09
CA GLU A 168 -32.32 -24.52 -3.71
C GLU A 168 -32.63 -25.61 -2.68
N ARG A 169 -31.78 -25.79 -1.68
CA ARG A 169 -31.89 -26.92 -0.72
C ARG A 169 -32.62 -26.56 0.58
N ASN A 170 -32.77 -25.27 0.89
CA ASN A 170 -33.41 -24.75 2.10
C ASN A 170 -33.03 -25.50 3.41
N PRO A 171 -31.72 -25.70 3.67
CA PRO A 171 -31.27 -26.49 4.81
C PRO A 171 -31.70 -25.86 6.14
N GLN A 172 -32.28 -26.65 7.04
CA GLN A 172 -32.81 -26.21 8.34
C GLN A 172 -31.92 -26.66 9.51
N THR A 173 -31.09 -27.68 9.30
CA THR A 173 -30.20 -28.25 10.33
C THR A 173 -28.73 -27.97 10.04
N LYS A 174 -27.87 -28.07 11.07
CA LYS A 174 -26.42 -27.91 10.90
C LYS A 174 -25.84 -28.99 10.00
N GLU A 175 -26.36 -30.21 10.07
CA GLU A 175 -25.97 -31.30 9.17
C GLU A 175 -26.33 -30.96 7.71
N GLU A 176 -27.57 -30.52 7.45
CA GLU A 176 -28.01 -30.15 6.10
C GLU A 176 -27.24 -28.94 5.55
N ILE A 177 -26.90 -27.95 6.38
CA ILE A 177 -26.06 -26.82 5.96
C ILE A 177 -24.68 -27.32 5.53
N ARG A 178 -24.09 -28.27 6.25
CA ARG A 178 -22.78 -28.82 5.90
C ARG A 178 -22.84 -29.66 4.62
N GLU A 179 -23.86 -30.48 4.44
CA GLU A 179 -24.07 -31.28 3.22
C GLU A 179 -24.46 -30.43 1.99
N ALA A 180 -24.98 -29.23 2.22
CA ALA A 180 -25.29 -28.29 1.15
C ALA A 180 -24.03 -27.55 0.65
N VAL A 181 -23.03 -27.33 1.51
CA VAL A 181 -21.84 -26.52 1.18
C VAL A 181 -20.62 -27.37 0.78
N VAL A 182 -20.56 -28.65 1.19
CA VAL A 182 -19.50 -29.62 0.87
C VAL A 182 -19.89 -30.45 -0.35
#